data_AF-A0A0C2C5Q9-F1
#
_entry.id   AF-A0A0C2C5Q9-F1
#
_cell.length_a   1.000
_cell.length_b   1.000
_cell.length_c   1.000
_cell.angle_alpha   90.00
_cell.angle_beta   90.00
_cell.angle_gamma   90.00
#
_symmetry.space_group_name_H-M   'P 1'
#
loop_
_entity.id
_entity.type
_entity.pdbx_description
1 polymer ?
#
loop_
_entity_poly.entity_id
_entity_poly.type
_entity_poly.pdbx_seq_one_letter_code
_entity_poly.pdbx_strand_id
1 'polypeptide(L)'
;MCDMLVEQFLPEMFQELDSLLQDPKKTPPHVETSLHPAAAFFEAAKAIQTPTGSVLMSCLECKLAVEEAISGLIADRNAMSAGIQQFACHELLPSNFTAGCDDFLSLYLPTVLYMTFEQFTPEGVCKEMKSCDSVSLIRMSKLTKPQRNNLKCKSCAGVQEYLKVSVDHS
;
A
#
# COMPACT_ATOMS: atom_id res chain seq x y z
N MET A 1 17.38 13.05 -5.10
CA MET A 1 17.18 11.74 -5.77
C MET A 1 15.70 11.41 -5.89
N CYS A 2 14.91 11.57 -4.83
CA CYS A 2 13.44 11.58 -4.94
C CYS A 2 12.93 12.69 -5.86
N ASP A 3 13.54 13.89 -5.83
CA ASP A 3 13.08 15.02 -6.66
C ASP A 3 13.19 14.73 -8.16
N MET A 4 14.28 14.12 -8.61
CA MET A 4 14.47 13.74 -10.02
C MET A 4 13.46 12.67 -10.47
N LEU A 5 13.14 11.71 -9.60
CA LEU A 5 12.11 10.70 -9.85
C LEU A 5 10.71 11.32 -9.95
N VAL A 6 10.40 12.24 -9.04
CA VAL A 6 9.10 12.91 -8.97
C VAL A 6 8.92 13.86 -10.15
N GLU A 7 9.98 14.55 -10.56
CA GLU A 7 9.91 15.59 -11.59
C GLU A 7 10.07 15.06 -13.01
N GLN A 8 10.86 14.00 -13.22
CA GLN A 8 11.13 13.49 -14.58
C GLN A 8 10.37 12.21 -14.90
N PHE A 9 10.31 11.26 -13.98
CA PHE A 9 9.82 9.91 -14.29
C PHE A 9 8.34 9.73 -13.94
N LEU A 10 7.91 10.32 -12.81
CA LEU A 10 6.52 10.25 -12.35
C LEU A 10 5.50 10.78 -13.39
N PRO A 11 5.72 11.91 -14.07
CA PRO A 11 4.76 12.45 -15.03
C PRO A 11 4.56 11.54 -16.23
N GLU A 12 5.63 10.94 -16.78
CA GLU A 12 5.56 10.00 -17.90
C GLU A 12 4.82 8.73 -17.51
N MET A 13 5.12 8.19 -16.32
CA MET A 13 4.44 7.01 -15.79
C MET A 13 2.93 7.28 -15.59
N PHE A 14 2.55 8.46 -15.10
CA PHE A 14 1.14 8.83 -14.94
C PHE A 14 0.43 9.01 -16.29
N GLN A 15 1.10 9.58 -17.30
CA GLN A 15 0.53 9.71 -18.65
C GLN A 15 0.28 8.34 -19.30
N GLU A 16 1.21 7.41 -19.14
CA GLU A 16 1.05 6.04 -19.64
C GLU A 16 -0.10 5.32 -18.91
N LEU A 17 -0.18 5.49 -17.59
CA LEU A 17 -1.26 4.93 -16.78
C LEU A 17 -2.63 5.50 -17.17
N ASP A 18 -2.75 6.82 -17.38
CA ASP A 18 -3.99 7.46 -17.82
C ASP A 18 -4.43 6.94 -19.20
N SER A 19 -3.47 6.70 -20.10
CA SER A 19 -3.77 6.12 -21.42
C SER A 19 -4.32 4.69 -21.31
N LEU A 20 -3.75 3.88 -20.44
CA LEU A 20 -4.21 2.50 -20.18
C LEU A 20 -5.56 2.45 -19.44
N LEU A 21 -5.82 3.41 -18.55
CA LEU A 21 -7.11 3.53 -17.87
C LEU A 21 -8.24 3.96 -18.83
N GLN A 22 -7.92 4.78 -19.84
CA GLN A 22 -8.87 5.22 -20.85
C GLN A 22 -9.21 4.13 -21.89
N ASP A 23 -8.24 3.29 -22.26
CA ASP A 23 -8.47 2.13 -23.11
C ASP A 23 -7.58 0.96 -22.67
N PRO A 24 -8.12 -0.02 -21.92
CA PRO A 24 -7.35 -1.13 -21.36
C PRO A 24 -6.79 -2.09 -22.41
N LYS A 25 -7.13 -1.92 -23.69
CA LYS A 25 -6.59 -2.72 -24.82
C LYS A 25 -5.59 -1.96 -25.68
N LYS A 26 -5.37 -0.67 -25.43
CA LYS A 26 -4.46 0.15 -26.21
C LYS A 26 -3.02 -0.12 -25.78
N THR A 27 -2.35 -1.00 -26.51
CA THR A 27 -0.89 -1.11 -26.44
C THR A 27 -0.29 0.12 -27.13
N PRO A 28 0.63 0.87 -26.48
CA PRO A 28 1.31 1.99 -27.12
C PRO A 28 1.97 1.59 -28.45
N PRO A 29 2.08 2.51 -29.43
CA PRO A 29 2.64 2.21 -30.76
C PRO A 29 4.12 1.75 -30.75
N HIS A 30 4.81 1.79 -29.61
CA HIS A 30 6.17 1.25 -29.43
C HIS A 30 6.22 -0.25 -29.10
N VAL A 31 5.08 -0.95 -29.05
CA VAL A 31 4.99 -2.33 -28.54
C VAL A 31 5.40 -3.40 -29.57
N GLU A 32 5.74 -3.04 -30.81
CA GLU A 32 6.24 -4.02 -31.79
C GLU A 32 7.74 -4.28 -31.75
N THR A 33 8.48 -3.70 -30.80
CA THR A 33 9.89 -4.04 -30.59
C THR A 33 10.05 -4.58 -29.18
N SER A 34 10.42 -5.87 -29.09
CA SER A 34 10.93 -6.58 -27.91
C SER A 34 10.95 -5.77 -26.60
N LEU A 35 9.93 -5.97 -25.76
CA LEU A 35 10.02 -5.82 -24.31
C LEU A 35 10.57 -4.45 -23.83
N HIS A 36 9.71 -3.44 -23.62
CA HIS A 36 10.10 -2.20 -22.95
C HIS A 36 10.89 -2.50 -21.67
N PRO A 37 12.01 -1.80 -21.36
CA PRO A 37 12.85 -2.07 -20.19
C PRO A 37 12.06 -2.10 -18.88
N ALA A 38 10.99 -1.30 -18.79
CA ALA A 38 10.07 -1.31 -17.66
C ALA A 38 9.22 -2.59 -17.61
N ALA A 39 8.64 -3.05 -18.72
CA ALA A 39 7.85 -4.29 -18.74
C ALA A 39 8.71 -5.52 -18.44
N ALA A 40 9.94 -5.58 -18.98
CA ALA A 40 10.93 -6.59 -18.63
C ALA A 40 11.25 -6.59 -17.13
N PHE A 41 11.44 -5.39 -16.58
CA PHE A 41 11.73 -5.18 -15.17
C PHE A 41 10.55 -5.59 -14.29
N PHE A 42 9.32 -5.19 -14.62
CA PHE A 42 8.12 -5.56 -13.86
C PHE A 42 7.84 -7.06 -13.91
N GLU A 43 8.02 -7.72 -15.06
CA GLU A 43 7.92 -9.18 -15.13
C GLU A 43 9.03 -9.88 -14.33
N ALA A 44 10.27 -9.38 -14.37
CA ALA A 44 11.35 -9.89 -13.54
C ALA A 44 11.14 -9.60 -12.04
N ALA A 45 10.48 -8.49 -11.70
CA ALA A 45 10.17 -8.05 -10.35
C ALA A 45 8.84 -8.59 -9.82
N LYS A 46 8.10 -9.38 -10.62
CA LYS A 46 6.80 -9.94 -10.22
C LYS A 46 6.86 -10.78 -8.95
N ALA A 47 7.98 -11.46 -8.74
CA ALA A 47 8.21 -12.28 -7.57
C ALA A 47 9.63 -12.13 -7.04
N ILE A 48 9.76 -12.17 -5.71
CA ILE A 48 11.05 -12.17 -5.01
C ILE A 48 11.38 -13.53 -4.45
N GLN A 49 12.68 -13.82 -4.42
CA GLN A 49 13.17 -15.02 -3.78
C GLN A 49 13.34 -14.79 -2.27
N THR A 50 12.69 -15.65 -1.48
CA THR A 50 12.81 -15.65 -0.02
C THR A 50 13.37 -16.99 0.46
N PRO A 51 13.81 -17.10 1.73
CA PRO A 51 14.19 -18.39 2.31
C PRO A 51 13.07 -19.44 2.29
N THR A 52 11.81 -19.01 2.19
CA THR A 52 10.62 -19.88 2.17
C THR A 52 10.13 -20.21 0.76
N GLY A 53 10.84 -19.75 -0.27
CA GLY A 53 10.49 -19.86 -1.67
C GLY A 53 10.17 -18.51 -2.31
N SER A 54 9.75 -18.55 -3.58
CA SER A 54 9.36 -17.36 -4.33
C SER A 54 8.04 -16.78 -3.80
N VAL A 55 7.93 -15.45 -3.68
CA VAL A 55 6.74 -14.76 -3.20
C VAL A 55 6.43 -13.61 -4.15
N LEU A 56 5.16 -13.40 -4.49
CA LEU A 56 4.76 -12.23 -5.27
C LEU A 56 5.17 -10.93 -4.60
N MET A 57 5.74 -10.00 -5.37
CA MET A 57 6.12 -8.69 -4.83
C MET A 57 4.93 -7.91 -4.31
N SER A 58 3.82 -7.92 -5.05
CA SER A 58 2.55 -7.36 -4.62
C SER A 58 2.08 -7.89 -3.26
N CYS A 59 2.42 -9.14 -2.93
CA CYS A 59 2.06 -9.75 -1.66
C CYS A 59 2.92 -9.22 -0.52
N LEU A 60 4.23 -9.09 -0.74
CA LEU A 60 5.12 -8.47 0.24
C LEU A 60 4.67 -7.03 0.53
N GLU A 61 4.48 -6.23 -0.52
CA GLU A 61 4.11 -4.81 -0.40
C GLU A 61 2.79 -4.62 0.33
N CYS A 62 1.75 -5.36 -0.08
CA CYS A 62 0.45 -5.27 0.58
C CYS A 62 0.57 -5.63 2.07
N LYS A 63 1.25 -6.74 2.41
CA LYS A 63 1.34 -7.16 3.82
C LYS A 63 2.04 -6.12 4.68
N LEU A 64 3.04 -5.44 4.12
CA LEU A 64 3.77 -4.38 4.81
C LEU A 64 2.91 -3.14 4.98
N ALA A 65 2.29 -2.68 3.89
CA ALA A 65 1.42 -1.51 3.94
C ALA A 65 0.27 -1.71 4.93
N VAL A 66 -0.37 -2.87 4.91
CA VAL A 66 -1.49 -3.18 5.81
C VAL A 66 -1.05 -3.33 7.26
N GLU A 67 0.10 -3.96 7.54
CA GLU A 67 0.63 -4.08 8.91
C GLU A 67 0.90 -2.69 9.53
N GLU A 68 1.54 -1.79 8.77
CA GLU A 68 1.80 -0.42 9.22
C GLU A 68 0.50 0.39 9.31
N ALA A 69 -0.42 0.23 8.35
CA ALA A 69 -1.70 0.93 8.35
C ALA A 69 -2.57 0.56 9.56
N ILE A 70 -2.73 -0.73 9.86
CA ILE A 70 -3.49 -1.18 11.04
C ILE A 70 -2.87 -0.60 12.31
N SER A 71 -1.54 -0.70 12.45
CA SER A 71 -0.82 -0.18 13.62
C SER A 71 -0.98 1.34 13.76
N GLY A 72 -0.89 2.08 12.65
CA GLY A 72 -1.09 3.53 12.61
C GLY A 72 -2.51 3.94 12.98
N LEU A 73 -3.52 3.28 12.41
CA LEU A 73 -4.93 3.53 12.72
C LEU A 73 -5.26 3.27 14.20
N ILE A 74 -4.69 2.21 14.78
CA ILE A 74 -4.84 1.91 16.21
C ILE A 74 -4.17 2.99 17.07
N ALA A 75 -2.97 3.44 16.69
CA ALA A 75 -2.26 4.51 17.40
C ALA A 75 -3.05 5.83 17.35
N ASP A 76 -3.58 6.17 16.17
CA ASP A 76 -4.27 7.44 15.90
C ASP A 76 -5.77 7.41 16.23
N ARG A 77 -6.31 6.31 16.76
CA ARG A 77 -7.74 6.13 17.05
C ARG A 77 -8.36 7.28 17.85
N ASN A 78 -7.61 7.90 18.76
CA ASN A 78 -8.10 9.04 19.55
C ASN A 78 -8.27 10.30 18.69
N ALA A 79 -7.32 10.56 17.79
CA ALA A 79 -7.40 11.67 16.84
C ALA A 79 -8.53 11.44 15.83
N MET A 80 -8.67 10.22 15.33
CA MET A 80 -9.80 9.82 14.47
C MET A 80 -11.14 10.00 15.18
N SER A 81 -11.23 9.54 16.44
CA SER A 81 -12.41 9.72 17.28
C SER A 81 -12.76 11.18 17.46
N ALA A 82 -11.78 12.05 17.71
CA ALA A 82 -12.01 13.49 17.84
C ALA A 82 -12.51 14.12 16.53
N GLY A 83 -11.97 13.71 15.38
CA GLY A 83 -12.45 14.16 14.07
C GLY A 83 -13.90 13.74 13.80
N ILE A 84 -14.25 12.49 14.13
CA ILE A 84 -15.63 12.00 14.02
C ILE A 84 -16.55 12.73 14.99
N GLN A 85 -16.11 12.96 16.23
CA GLN A 85 -16.87 13.72 17.23
C GLN A 85 -17.15 15.13 16.75
N GLN A 86 -16.14 15.83 16.22
CA GLN A 86 -16.31 17.17 15.66
C GLN A 86 -17.42 17.17 14.59
N PHE A 87 -17.31 16.28 13.62
CA PHE A 87 -18.28 16.21 12.53
C PHE A 87 -19.69 15.79 13.01
N ALA A 88 -19.79 14.71 13.78
CA ALA A 88 -21.07 14.14 14.18
C ALA A 88 -21.80 15.01 15.22
N CYS A 89 -21.09 15.52 16.23
CA CYS A 89 -21.71 16.24 17.36
C CYS A 89 -21.90 17.73 17.11
N HIS A 90 -21.03 18.36 16.32
CA HIS A 90 -21.05 19.82 16.13
C HIS A 90 -21.49 20.26 14.73
N GLU A 91 -21.25 19.47 13.68
CA GLU A 91 -21.64 19.84 12.31
C GLU A 91 -22.98 19.21 11.87
N LEU A 92 -23.29 18.00 12.35
CA LEU A 92 -24.46 17.24 11.89
C LEU A 92 -25.67 17.34 12.84
N LEU A 93 -25.44 17.31 14.15
CA LEU A 93 -26.52 17.29 15.14
C LEU A 93 -26.96 18.70 15.57
N PRO A 94 -28.25 18.90 15.87
CA PRO A 94 -28.72 20.12 16.51
C PRO A 94 -28.04 20.34 17.88
N SER A 95 -27.85 21.61 18.24
CA SER A 95 -27.08 22.01 19.42
C SER A 95 -27.58 21.44 20.76
N ASN A 96 -28.85 21.05 20.85
CA ASN A 96 -29.40 20.43 22.07
C ASN A 96 -28.92 18.99 22.31
N PHE A 97 -28.23 18.36 21.34
CA PHE A 97 -27.67 17.01 21.46
C PHE A 97 -26.15 17.01 21.66
N THR A 98 -25.46 18.13 21.43
CA THR A 98 -24.00 18.21 21.36
C THR A 98 -23.33 17.65 22.62
N ALA A 99 -23.73 18.11 23.82
CA ALA A 99 -23.11 17.67 25.06
C ALA A 99 -23.23 16.14 25.30
N GLY A 100 -24.43 15.58 25.08
CA GLY A 100 -24.63 14.14 25.22
C GLY A 100 -23.91 13.32 24.14
N CYS A 101 -23.77 13.88 22.94
CA CYS A 101 -23.00 13.28 21.85
C CYS A 101 -21.50 13.25 22.19
N ASP A 102 -20.95 14.36 22.70
CA ASP A 102 -19.55 14.46 23.13
C ASP A 102 -19.23 13.44 24.22
N ASP A 103 -20.09 13.34 25.24
CA ASP A 103 -19.93 12.35 26.32
C ASP A 103 -19.97 10.91 25.77
N PHE A 104 -20.89 10.62 24.85
CA PHE A 104 -21.04 9.29 24.27
C PHE A 104 -19.83 8.91 23.41
N LEU A 105 -19.41 9.76 22.48
CA LEU A 105 -18.33 9.43 21.56
C LEU A 105 -16.97 9.44 22.25
N SER A 106 -16.71 10.37 23.19
CA SER A 106 -15.46 10.37 23.95
C SER A 106 -15.27 9.08 24.78
N LEU A 107 -16.36 8.51 25.30
CA LEU A 107 -16.32 7.30 26.13
C LEU A 107 -16.18 6.01 25.30
N TYR A 108 -16.89 5.91 24.18
CA TYR A 108 -17.01 4.62 23.47
C TYR A 108 -16.24 4.57 22.15
N LEU A 109 -16.16 5.67 21.41
CA LEU A 109 -15.68 5.63 20.02
C LEU A 109 -14.20 5.22 19.90
N PRO A 110 -13.25 5.67 20.75
CA PRO A 110 -11.87 5.19 20.67
C PRO A 110 -11.75 3.68 20.82
N THR A 111 -12.54 3.09 21.72
CA THR A 111 -12.56 1.64 21.95
C THR A 111 -13.21 0.91 20.79
N VAL A 112 -14.30 1.44 20.24
CA VAL A 112 -14.93 0.87 19.04
C VAL A 112 -13.94 0.87 17.87
N LEU A 113 -13.23 1.98 17.62
CA LEU A 113 -12.21 2.05 16.57
C LEU A 113 -11.08 1.04 16.78
N TYR A 114 -10.57 0.91 18.01
CA TYR A 114 -9.60 -0.13 18.34
C TYR A 114 -10.10 -1.52 17.98
N MET A 115 -11.29 -1.89 18.46
CA MET A 115 -11.90 -3.19 18.17
C MET A 115 -12.14 -3.41 16.68
N THR A 116 -12.54 -2.36 15.95
CA THR A 116 -12.73 -2.41 14.49
C THR A 116 -11.42 -2.72 13.77
N PHE A 117 -10.33 -2.01 14.10
CA PHE A 117 -9.05 -2.21 13.41
C PHE A 117 -8.41 -3.55 13.75
N GLU A 118 -8.59 -4.05 14.97
CA GLU A 118 -8.12 -5.38 15.39
C GLU A 118 -8.81 -6.54 14.65
N GLN A 119 -9.95 -6.32 13.99
CA GLN A 119 -10.58 -7.37 13.17
C GLN A 119 -9.84 -7.61 11.85
N PHE A 120 -9.01 -6.68 11.41
CA PHE A 120 -8.24 -6.83 10.19
C PHE A 120 -6.94 -7.58 10.44
N THR A 121 -6.58 -8.44 9.50
CA THR A 121 -5.26 -9.07 9.45
C THR A 121 -4.60 -8.73 8.11
N PRO A 122 -3.28 -8.49 8.07
CA PRO A 122 -2.57 -8.26 6.82
C PRO A 122 -2.82 -9.36 5.78
N GLU A 123 -2.87 -10.62 6.21
CA GLU A 123 -3.19 -11.75 5.35
C GLU A 123 -4.60 -11.67 4.75
N GLY A 124 -5.61 -11.35 5.57
CA GLY A 124 -6.99 -11.26 5.12
C GLY A 124 -7.19 -10.14 4.10
N VAL A 125 -6.67 -8.95 4.40
CA VAL A 125 -6.78 -7.79 3.51
C VAL A 125 -6.06 -8.07 2.19
N CYS A 126 -4.83 -8.57 2.22
CA CYS A 126 -4.05 -8.80 1.01
C CYS A 126 -4.56 -9.95 0.15
N LYS A 127 -5.26 -10.92 0.76
CA LYS A 127 -6.00 -11.95 0.02
C LYS A 127 -7.20 -11.33 -0.71
N GLU A 128 -7.99 -10.50 -0.02
CA GLU A 128 -9.19 -9.88 -0.60
C GLU A 128 -8.83 -8.89 -1.72
N MET A 129 -7.75 -8.12 -1.53
CA MET A 129 -7.19 -7.25 -2.57
C MET A 129 -6.55 -8.00 -3.73
N LYS A 130 -6.47 -9.34 -3.68
CA LYS A 130 -5.80 -10.21 -4.67
C LYS A 130 -4.33 -9.87 -4.90
N SER A 131 -3.71 -9.16 -3.95
CA SER A 131 -2.28 -8.83 -3.98
C SER A 131 -1.43 -10.05 -3.60
N CYS A 132 -2.00 -11.03 -2.92
CA CYS A 132 -1.37 -12.31 -2.63
C CYS A 132 -2.14 -13.49 -3.24
N ASP A 133 -1.42 -14.42 -3.89
CA ASP A 133 -1.90 -15.77 -4.11
C ASP A 133 -1.76 -16.64 -2.84
N SER A 134 -2.39 -17.81 -2.83
CA SER A 134 -2.37 -18.75 -1.69
C SER A 134 -0.97 -19.23 -1.30
N VAL A 135 -0.08 -19.44 -2.27
CA VAL A 135 1.31 -19.89 -2.04
C VAL A 135 2.12 -18.75 -1.40
N SER A 136 2.00 -17.54 -1.95
CA SER A 136 2.63 -16.33 -1.44
C SER A 136 2.17 -16.00 -0.02
N LEU A 137 0.88 -16.17 0.30
CA LEU A 137 0.35 -16.03 1.67
C LEU A 137 1.04 -16.97 2.65
N ILE A 138 1.10 -18.27 2.31
CA ILE A 138 1.70 -19.31 3.17
C ILE A 138 3.21 -19.07 3.36
N ARG A 139 3.90 -18.64 2.31
CA ARG A 139 5.33 -18.34 2.39
C ARG A 139 5.59 -17.11 3.23
N MET A 140 4.82 -16.04 3.01
CA MET A 140 4.92 -14.80 3.78
C MET A 140 4.61 -14.98 5.27
N SER A 141 3.68 -15.86 5.65
CA SER A 141 3.36 -16.11 7.06
C SER A 141 4.48 -16.85 7.81
N LYS A 142 5.37 -17.53 7.09
CA LYS A 142 6.55 -18.22 7.65
C LYS A 142 7.75 -17.31 7.83
N LEU A 143 7.71 -16.07 7.32
CA LEU A 143 8.81 -15.13 7.46
C LEU A 143 8.76 -14.41 8.81
N THR A 144 9.91 -14.35 9.46
CA THR A 144 10.09 -13.58 10.71
C THR A 144 10.16 -12.07 10.42
N LYS A 145 9.91 -11.24 11.44
CA LYS A 145 10.07 -9.77 11.32
C LYS A 145 11.46 -9.37 10.79
N PRO A 146 12.59 -9.91 11.28
CA PRO A 146 13.91 -9.62 10.73
C PRO A 146 14.06 -10.00 9.24
N GLN A 147 13.51 -11.15 8.83
CA GLN A 147 13.54 -11.56 7.42
C GLN A 147 12.73 -10.60 6.55
N ARG A 148 11.55 -10.20 7.01
CA ARG A 148 10.68 -9.25 6.32
C ARG A 148 11.35 -7.88 6.16
N ASN A 149 12.00 -7.39 7.22
CA ASN A 149 12.74 -6.12 7.19
C ASN A 149 13.93 -6.19 6.24
N ASN A 150 14.66 -7.31 6.21
CA ASN A 150 15.74 -7.50 5.25
C ASN A 150 15.22 -7.48 3.79
N LEU A 151 14.06 -8.11 3.54
CA LEU A 151 13.41 -8.05 2.22
C LEU A 151 13.02 -6.62 1.83
N LYS A 152 12.51 -5.80 2.76
CA LYS A 152 12.27 -4.36 2.53
C LYS A 152 13.53 -3.68 2.01
N CYS A 153 14.64 -3.79 2.74
CA CYS A 153 15.90 -3.15 2.37
C CYS A 153 16.44 -3.64 1.02
N LYS A 154 16.36 -4.95 0.76
CA LYS A 154 16.79 -5.53 -0.52
C LYS A 154 15.94 -5.06 -1.69
N SER A 155 14.62 -4.96 -1.49
CA SER A 155 13.69 -4.43 -2.50
C SER A 155 14.02 -2.97 -2.82
N CYS A 156 14.22 -2.12 -1.80
CA CYS A 156 14.65 -0.74 -2.01
C CYS A 156 15.99 -0.64 -2.75
N ALA A 157 16.98 -1.47 -2.41
CA ALA A 157 18.27 -1.49 -3.09
C ALA A 157 18.12 -1.89 -4.58
N GLY A 158 17.26 -2.86 -4.87
CA GLY A 158 16.97 -3.27 -6.25
C GLY A 158 16.32 -2.17 -7.08
N VAL A 159 15.36 -1.45 -6.50
CA VAL A 159 14.74 -0.28 -7.14
C VAL A 159 15.76 0.84 -7.35
N GLN A 160 16.59 1.14 -6.34
CA GLN A 160 17.64 2.15 -6.47
C GLN A 160 18.62 1.82 -7.61
N GLU A 161 18.97 0.55 -7.77
CA GLU A 161 19.88 0.13 -8.83
C GLU A 161 19.24 0.21 -10.21
N TYR A 162 17.99 -0.22 -10.36
CA TYR A 162 17.24 -0.07 -11.62
C TYR A 162 17.17 1.40 -12.04
N LEU A 163 16.88 2.28 -11.07
CA LEU A 163 16.74 3.71 -11.32
C LEU A 163 18.05 4.37 -11.75
N LYS A 164 19.20 3.93 -11.23
CA LYS A 164 20.50 4.42 -11.73
C LYS A 164 20.70 4.06 -13.19
N VAL A 165 20.44 2.80 -13.55
CA VAL A 165 20.61 2.31 -14.93
C VAL A 165 19.69 3.05 -15.92
N SER A 166 18.44 3.32 -15.53
CA SER A 166 17.50 4.04 -16.40
C SER A 166 17.83 5.53 -16.52
N VAL A 167 18.32 6.16 -15.45
CA VAL A 167 18.73 7.57 -15.46
C VAL A 167 20.02 7.78 -16.25
N ASP A 168 20.97 6.84 -16.20
CA ASP A 168 22.21 6.91 -16.99
C ASP A 168 22.01 6.65 -18.51
N HIS A 169 20.79 6.27 -18.92
CA HIS A 169 20.42 5.98 -20.31
C HIS A 169 19.30 6.90 -20.85
N SER A 170 18.93 7.94 -20.10
CA SER A 170 18.00 9.01 -20.52
C SER A 170 18.76 10.32 -20.77
#